data_AF-Q0I2D0-F1
#
_entry.id   AF-Q0I2D0-F1
#
_cell.length_a   1.000
_cell.length_b   1.000
_cell.length_c   1.000
_cell.angle_alpha   90.00
_cell.angle_beta   90.00
_cell.angle_gamma   90.00
#
_symmetry.space_group_name_H-M   'P 1'
#
loop_
_entity.id
_entity.type
_entity.pdbx_description
1 polymer ?
#
loop_
_entity_poly.entity_id
_entity_poly.type
_entity_poly.pdbx_seq_one_letter_code
_entity_poly.pdbx_strand_id
1 'polypeptide(L)' 'MDVEPYNKSERRTVMQKVFMTAKEVQDFLEVSRTTAYQLINEMNQELMNLGYRVQRGKVNRQYFMEKYCYGKELRREV' A
#
# COMPACT_ATOMS: atom_id res chain seq x y z
N MET A 1 -6.43 -6.03 26.33
CA MET A 1 -7.77 -6.02 25.67
C MET A 1 -7.61 -5.19 24.41
N ASP A 2 -7.08 -5.81 23.37
CA ASP A 2 -7.06 -5.21 22.05
C ASP A 2 -8.50 -5.24 21.55
N VAL A 3 -9.12 -4.07 21.54
CA VAL A 3 -10.52 -3.91 21.16
C VAL A 3 -10.59 -4.20 19.66
N GLU A 4 -10.89 -5.45 19.30
CA GLU A 4 -11.23 -5.81 17.93
C GLU A 4 -12.43 -4.96 17.48
N PRO A 5 -12.32 -4.17 16.40
CA PRO A 5 -13.40 -3.28 16.01
C PRO A 5 -14.63 -4.08 15.54
N TYR A 6 -15.72 -3.90 16.29
CA TYR A 6 -16.98 -4.66 16.26
C TYR A 6 -17.91 -4.33 15.06
N ASN A 7 -17.53 -3.43 14.14
CA ASN A 7 -18.43 -3.01 13.05
C ASN A 7 -18.00 -3.51 11.66
N LYS A 8 -18.87 -4.33 11.04
CA LYS A 8 -18.74 -4.88 9.68
C LYS A 8 -18.73 -3.79 8.58
N SER A 9 -19.17 -2.56 8.88
CA SER A 9 -19.07 -1.39 8.00
C SER A 9 -17.68 -0.76 8.00
N GLU A 10 -16.97 -0.74 9.14
CA GLU A 10 -15.61 -0.20 9.24
C GLU A 10 -14.58 -1.07 8.51
N ARG A 11 -14.79 -2.39 8.49
CA ARG A 11 -13.95 -3.33 7.70
C ARG A 11 -13.95 -3.01 6.19
N ARG A 12 -14.99 -2.39 5.64
CA ARG A 12 -15.04 -2.02 4.21
C ARG A 12 -14.32 -0.72 3.88
N THR A 13 -14.20 0.21 4.85
CA THR A 13 -13.65 1.55 4.59
C THR A 13 -12.13 1.58 4.58
N VAL A 14 -11.46 0.68 5.32
CA VAL A 14 -9.99 0.59 5.32
C VAL A 14 -9.42 0.19 3.95
N MET A 15 -10.26 -0.40 3.08
CA MET A 15 -9.87 -0.93 1.77
C MET A 15 -10.24 -0.01 0.58
N GLN A 16 -10.38 1.31 0.80
CA GLN A 16 -10.88 2.24 -0.25
C GLN A 16 -10.10 3.56 -0.39
N LYS A 17 -8.81 3.59 -0.02
CA LYS A 17 -7.94 4.75 -0.34
C LYS A 17 -7.04 4.42 -1.52
N VAL A 18 -7.16 5.22 -2.59
CA VAL A 18 -6.36 5.10 -3.83
C VAL A 18 -4.86 5.20 -3.55
N PHE A 19 -4.48 5.98 -2.53
CA PHE A 19 -3.10 6.14 -2.10
C PHE A 19 -2.85 5.53 -0.73
N MET A 20 -1.66 4.98 -0.54
CA MET A 20 -1.11 4.58 0.74
C MET A 20 -0.18 5.67 1.26
N THR A 21 -0.29 5.97 2.55
CA THR A 21 0.61 6.83 3.31
C THR A 21 1.84 6.06 3.78
N ALA A 22 2.91 6.77 4.16
CA ALA A 22 4.08 6.15 4.79
C ALA A 22 3.71 5.32 6.03
N LYS A 23 2.72 5.74 6.82
CA LYS A 23 2.25 4.94 7.97
C LYS A 23 1.60 3.63 7.52
N GLU A 24 0.72 3.67 6.52
CA GLU A 24 0.11 2.44 6.00
C GLU A 24 1.14 1.50 5.39
N VAL A 25 2.17 2.02 4.69
CA VAL A 25 3.27 1.21 4.15
C VAL A 25 4.14 0.63 5.28
N GLN A 26 4.43 1.43 6.31
CA GLN A 26 5.16 1.02 7.49
C GLN A 26 4.46 -0.13 8.20
N ASP A 27 3.17 0.05 8.49
CA ASP A 27 2.35 -0.93 9.20
C ASP A 27 2.16 -2.20 8.33
N PHE A 28 2.09 -2.08 7.00
CA PHE A 28 1.93 -3.21 6.09
C PHE A 28 3.19 -4.06 5.93
N LEU A 29 4.36 -3.44 5.86
CA LEU A 29 5.65 -4.13 5.66
C LEU A 29 6.41 -4.38 6.97
N GLU A 30 5.89 -3.90 8.10
CA GLU A 30 6.53 -3.96 9.42
C GLU A 30 7.96 -3.36 9.44
N VAL A 31 8.15 -2.25 8.71
CA VAL A 31 9.45 -1.57 8.59
C VAL A 31 9.51 -0.29 9.43
N SER A 32 10.66 0.37 9.46
CA SER A 32 10.76 1.71 10.06
C SER A 32 10.03 2.76 9.22
N ARG A 33 9.61 3.86 9.84
CA ARG A 33 9.00 5.00 9.14
C ARG A 33 9.92 5.56 8.04
N THR A 34 11.22 5.65 8.31
CA THR A 34 12.22 6.11 7.34
C THR A 34 12.28 5.19 6.13
N THR A 35 12.32 3.87 6.37
CA THR A 35 12.30 2.86 5.31
C THR A 35 11.03 2.96 4.46
N ALA A 36 9.87 3.14 5.08
CA ALA A 36 8.62 3.33 4.34
C ALA A 36 8.65 4.57 3.42
N TYR A 37 9.24 5.68 3.86
CA TYR A 37 9.41 6.86 3.01
C TYR A 37 10.40 6.63 1.86
N GLN A 38 11.50 5.91 2.09
CA GLN A 38 12.46 5.56 1.05
C GLN A 38 11.78 4.73 -0.05
N LEU A 39 11.06 3.68 0.34
CA LEU A 39 10.31 2.82 -0.60
C LEU A 39 9.27 3.61 -1.40
N ILE A 40 8.49 4.47 -0.73
CA ILE A 40 7.53 5.35 -1.42
C ILE A 40 8.24 6.25 -2.44
N ASN A 41 9.42 6.78 -2.09
CA ASN A 41 10.18 7.64 -3.00
C ASN A 41 10.68 6.88 -4.22
N GLU A 42 11.22 5.67 -4.04
CA GLU A 42 11.68 4.79 -5.12
C GLU A 42 10.52 4.44 -6.07
N MET A 43 9.39 3.99 -5.54
CA MET A 43 8.20 3.66 -6.36
C MET A 43 7.65 4.87 -7.11
N ASN A 44 7.66 6.04 -6.48
CA ASN A 44 7.26 7.26 -7.13
C ASN A 44 8.25 7.67 -8.25
N GLN A 45 9.55 7.40 -8.10
CA GLN A 45 10.53 7.61 -9.17
C GLN A 45 10.24 6.68 -10.36
N GLU A 46 9.93 5.41 -10.11
CA GLU A 46 9.51 4.49 -11.17
C GLU A 46 8.26 4.97 -11.90
N LEU A 47 7.23 5.38 -11.16
CA LEU A 47 5.99 5.92 -11.73
C LEU A 47 6.23 7.20 -12.54
N MET A 48 7.10 8.11 -12.05
CA MET A 48 7.50 9.31 -12.81
C MET A 48 8.20 8.95 -14.12
N ASN A 49 9.09 7.95 -14.11
CA ASN A 49 9.79 7.48 -15.30
C ASN A 49 8.82 6.87 -16.34
N LEU A 50 7.71 6.29 -15.88
CA LEU A 50 6.61 5.80 -16.72
C LEU A 50 5.65 6.90 -17.19
N GLY A 51 5.91 8.17 -16.84
CA GLY A 51 5.10 9.32 -17.24
C GLY A 51 3.89 9.60 -16.34
N TYR A 52 3.76 8.92 -15.20
CA TYR A 52 2.69 9.18 -14.24
C TYR A 52 2.99 10.37 -13.33
N ARG A 53 1.94 11.02 -12.85
CA ARG A 53 2.02 11.99 -11.76
C ARG A 53 2.05 11.25 -10.43
N VAL A 54 2.87 11.75 -9.51
CA VAL A 54 3.07 11.15 -8.18
C VAL A 54 2.85 12.17 -7.08
N GLN A 55 2.49 11.69 -5.89
CA GLN A 55 2.27 12.52 -4.71
C GLN A 55 3.34 12.21 -3.66
N ARG A 56 4.17 13.21 -3.32
CA ARG A 56 5.21 13.04 -2.29
C ARG A 56 4.61 12.54 -0.97
N GLY A 57 5.28 11.56 -0.36
CA GLY A 57 4.89 10.94 0.90
C GLY A 57 3.72 9.94 0.81
N LYS A 58 3.21 9.69 -0.41
CA LYS A 58 2.18 8.68 -0.68
C LYS A 58 2.55 7.87 -1.93
N VAL A 59 1.98 6.68 -2.07
CA VAL A 59 2.13 5.83 -3.26
C VAL A 59 0.77 5.31 -3.71
N ASN A 60 0.56 5.12 -5.01
CA ASN A 60 -0.66 4.49 -5.50
C ASN A 60 -0.77 3.06 -4.93
N ARG A 61 -1.89 2.74 -4.29
CA ARG A 61 -2.10 1.46 -3.61
C ARG A 61 -2.02 0.29 -4.57
N GLN A 62 -2.65 0.41 -5.75
CA GLN A 62 -2.67 -0.67 -6.72
C GLN A 62 -1.26 -1.00 -7.18
N TYR A 63 -0.48 0.02 -7.54
CA TYR A 63 0.93 -0.14 -7.92
C TYR A 63 1.77 -0.74 -6.79
N PHE A 64 1.57 -0.26 -5.56
CA PHE A 64 2.25 -0.80 -4.39
C PHE A 64 1.98 -2.30 -4.20
N MET A 65 0.71 -2.69 -4.23
CA MET A 65 0.29 -4.09 -4.09
C MET A 65 0.77 -4.96 -5.25
N GLU A 66 0.80 -4.46 -6.47
CA GLU A 66 1.32 -5.22 -7.63
C GLU A 66 2.81 -5.52 -7.51
N LYS A 67 3.60 -4.58 -6.98
CA LYS A 67 5.04 -4.72 -6.79
C LYS A 67 5.42 -5.65 -5.63
N TYR A 68 4.69 -5.60 -4.51
CA TYR A 68 5.01 -6.36 -3.30
C TYR A 68 4.21 -7.67 -3.16
N CYS A 69 2.99 -7.69 -3.67
CA CYS A 69 2.07 -8.82 -3.57
C CYS A 69 1.70 -9.31 -4.97
N TYR A 70 2.72 -9.51 -5.83
CA TYR A 70 2.65 -10.00 -7.21
C TYR A 70 1.32 -10.71 -7.51
N GLY A 71 0.40 -9.97 -8.12
CA GLY A 71 -1.02 -10.28 -8.02
C GLY A 71 -1.46 -11.52 -8.80
N LYS A 72 -2.46 -12.20 -8.24
CA LYS A 72 -3.56 -12.92 -8.92
C LYS A 72 -3.34 -14.35 -9.44
N GLU A 73 -2.14 -14.91 -9.44
CA GLU A 73 -1.91 -16.27 -9.99
C GLU A 73 -1.89 -17.42 -8.98
N LEU A 74 -1.90 -17.16 -7.67
CA LEU A 74 -1.84 -18.23 -6.64
C LEU A 74 -3.20 -18.77 -6.14
N ARG A 75 -4.27 -18.66 -6.94
CA ARG A 75 -5.55 -19.40 -6.71
C ARG A 75 -6.21 -19.84 -8.01
N ARG A 76 -5.44 -20.46 -8.91
CA ARG A 76 -5.97 -21.55 -9.72
C ARG A 76 -5.45 -22.85 -9.11
N GLU A 77 -6.05 -23.26 -8.00
CA GLU A 77 -6.01 -24.67 -7.63
C GLU A 77 -7.40 -25.22 -7.91
N VAL A 78 -7.38 -26.16 -8.86
CA VAL A 78 -8.37 -27.10 -9.40
C VAL A 78 -9.52 -27.50 -8.48
#